data_AF-A0A2Z5JJQ2-F1
#
_entry.id   AF-A0A2Z5JJQ2-F1
#
_cell.length_a   1.000
_cell.length_b   1.000
_cell.length_c   1.000
_cell.angle_alpha   90.00
_cell.angle_beta   90.00
_cell.angle_gamma   90.00
#
_symmetry.space_group_name_H-M   'P 1'
#
loop_
_entity.id
_entity.type
_entity.pdbx_description
1 polymer ?
#
loop_
_entity_poly.entity_id
_entity_poly.type
_entity_poly.pdbx_seq_one_letter_code
_entity_poly.pdbx_strand_id
1 'polypeptide(L)'
;MSDPIVTVIIGAYNAMPYLTHCLESVVEQSLGTYELECLAVDDGSTDGTGQELDRFAAEHPGTVRVIHQQNSGGPSGPRNVALGLARGRYVFFLDADDYLGPHALRRMIDMAERNGSDITLGKYVGVNCTVPRSMFEADQEVVDLATSRVWYALTPHKLMRRSFLEERRLRFDEDIHMGEDRLFVTKAYLQASVISVVADEDCYFKVQRDDMGNLTNNFSDVMKRLEVARRLMTAITTHSEPGPVRDAALLRHFRGGLLDSFSWRFPLLEESDRLKAMGIAKEQLDEFYTPELTVQMTAPLRLVAHCAQHGLQRELIDIIDFLTAERDKHRPPHEIAVKNGRAYAAYPYFGDAKAGIPDSCYDVTSGLQQDDRLDAVEWHRTGRRGVLRLRGHGYIENVDTQEPATELILRLRNDGREVRVPTRSAPLSAHAQVRGHDCDHSTAGFTADIDITHALDGAPLPTGVWDVYLNVRSQGLSTQRRFGARKADDLAPARGGRSGPLEVEPYYTQGFANLSLHITRISQTKQISKGFKRRVRRRLTGLSKQIGGRRLRRVAKLGHLSGLGRTNGPGRSQP
;
A
#
# COMPACT_ATOMS: atom_id res chain seq x y z
N MET A 1 1.81 -33.52 32.20
CA MET A 1 1.79 -33.18 30.76
C MET A 1 2.39 -31.79 30.64
N SER A 2 3.30 -31.56 29.68
CA SER A 2 3.80 -30.21 29.40
C SER A 2 2.65 -29.31 28.97
N ASP A 3 2.71 -28.03 29.33
CA ASP A 3 1.72 -27.06 28.85
C ASP A 3 1.82 -26.91 27.31
N PRO A 4 0.68 -26.78 26.60
CA PRO A 4 0.68 -26.61 25.16
C PRO A 4 1.37 -25.28 24.77
N ILE A 5 1.89 -25.21 23.55
CA ILE A 5 2.47 -23.96 23.04
C ILE A 5 1.36 -22.99 22.66
N VAL A 6 0.29 -23.48 22.05
CA VAL A 6 -0.82 -22.65 21.58
C VAL A 6 -2.17 -23.27 21.93
N THR A 7 -3.10 -22.42 22.36
CA THR A 7 -4.53 -22.76 22.45
C THR A 7 -5.29 -22.08 21.31
N VAL A 8 -5.90 -22.86 20.42
CA VAL A 8 -6.88 -22.36 19.44
C VAL A 8 -8.23 -22.28 20.14
N ILE A 9 -8.87 -21.11 20.07
CA ILE A 9 -10.17 -20.82 20.65
C ILE A 9 -11.19 -20.72 19.53
N ILE A 10 -12.23 -21.55 19.59
CA ILE A 10 -13.34 -21.56 18.63
C ILE A 10 -14.64 -21.32 19.38
N GLY A 11 -15.32 -20.21 19.07
CA GLY A 11 -16.71 -20.00 19.49
C GLY A 11 -17.63 -20.45 18.35
N ALA A 12 -18.54 -21.37 18.62
CA ALA A 12 -19.41 -21.96 17.61
C ALA A 12 -20.89 -21.75 17.98
N TYR A 13 -21.66 -21.21 17.04
CA TYR A 13 -23.11 -21.17 17.11
C TYR A 13 -23.66 -21.41 15.71
N ASN A 14 -24.43 -22.48 15.54
CA ASN A 14 -25.00 -22.90 14.27
C ASN A 14 -24.00 -22.79 13.09
N ALA A 15 -22.90 -23.54 13.18
CA ALA A 15 -21.77 -23.45 12.27
C ALA A 15 -21.72 -24.56 11.22
N MET A 16 -22.72 -25.46 11.17
CA MET A 16 -22.78 -26.46 10.10
C MET A 16 -23.16 -25.81 8.75
N PRO A 17 -22.60 -26.27 7.62
CA PRO A 17 -21.70 -27.42 7.47
C PRO A 17 -20.19 -27.10 7.59
N TYR A 18 -19.82 -25.87 7.92
CA TYR A 18 -18.44 -25.38 7.82
C TYR A 18 -17.51 -25.90 8.94
N LEU A 19 -18.08 -26.19 10.12
CA LEU A 19 -17.35 -26.56 11.32
C LEU A 19 -16.39 -27.73 11.16
N THR A 20 -16.75 -28.78 10.42
CA THR A 20 -15.91 -29.96 10.23
C THR A 20 -14.55 -29.57 9.65
N HIS A 21 -14.55 -28.75 8.60
CA HIS A 21 -13.32 -28.29 7.95
C HIS A 21 -12.50 -27.35 8.85
N CYS A 22 -13.18 -26.50 9.63
CA CYS A 22 -12.55 -25.65 10.64
C CYS A 22 -11.73 -26.50 11.63
N LEU A 23 -12.35 -27.54 12.21
CA LEU A 23 -11.70 -28.43 13.18
C LEU A 23 -10.59 -29.28 12.56
N GLU A 24 -10.79 -29.83 11.37
CA GLU A 24 -9.75 -30.54 10.59
C GLU A 24 -8.50 -29.65 10.44
N SER A 25 -8.68 -28.39 10.03
CA SER A 25 -7.56 -27.46 9.83
C SER A 25 -6.75 -27.18 11.10
N VAL A 26 -7.36 -27.35 12.28
CA VAL A 26 -6.69 -27.20 13.58
C VAL A 26 -5.91 -28.46 13.93
N VAL A 27 -6.55 -29.64 13.87
CA VAL A 27 -5.90 -30.91 14.27
C VAL A 27 -4.83 -31.37 13.28
N GLU A 28 -4.89 -30.92 12.02
CA GLU A 28 -3.91 -31.21 10.97
C GLU A 28 -2.75 -30.20 10.91
N GLN A 29 -2.69 -29.21 11.82
CA GLN A 29 -1.56 -28.28 11.87
C GLN A 29 -0.23 -29.03 11.99
N SER A 30 0.81 -28.49 11.37
CA SER A 30 2.19 -29.02 11.45
C SER A 30 2.85 -28.91 12.84
N LEU A 31 2.07 -28.62 13.87
CA LEU A 31 2.45 -28.72 15.28
C LEU A 31 2.21 -30.16 15.76
N GLY A 32 3.05 -30.67 16.65
CA GLY A 32 2.75 -31.95 17.29
C GLY A 32 1.48 -31.84 18.15
N THR A 33 0.73 -32.93 18.32
CA THR A 33 -0.50 -32.95 19.13
C THR A 33 -0.30 -32.53 20.59
N TYR A 34 0.92 -32.67 21.14
CA TYR A 34 1.27 -32.21 22.49
C TYR A 34 1.55 -30.69 22.59
N GLU A 35 1.74 -30.01 21.45
CA GLU A 35 2.01 -28.57 21.39
C GLU A 35 0.72 -27.74 21.20
N LEU A 36 -0.42 -28.40 20.93
CA LEU A 36 -1.68 -27.78 20.52
C LEU A 36 -2.81 -28.14 21.50
N GLU A 37 -3.58 -27.12 21.90
CA GLU A 37 -4.88 -27.28 22.55
C GLU A 37 -5.95 -26.59 21.69
N CYS A 38 -7.11 -27.22 21.55
CA CYS A 38 -8.29 -26.63 20.92
C CYS A 38 -9.41 -26.54 21.95
N LEU A 39 -9.82 -25.33 22.30
CA LEU A 39 -10.98 -25.06 23.16
C LEU A 39 -12.13 -24.58 22.29
N ALA A 40 -13.07 -25.48 22.05
CA ALA A 40 -14.28 -25.17 21.31
C ALA A 40 -15.45 -24.95 22.27
N VAL A 41 -16.18 -23.85 22.10
CA VAL A 41 -17.34 -23.50 22.91
C VAL A 41 -18.57 -23.50 22.03
N ASP A 42 -19.50 -24.42 22.29
CA ASP A 42 -20.84 -24.43 21.71
C ASP A 42 -21.72 -23.43 22.46
N ASP A 43 -22.10 -22.35 21.78
CA ASP A 43 -22.91 -21.25 22.32
C ASP A 43 -24.41 -21.53 22.12
N GLY A 44 -24.86 -22.73 22.50
CA GLY A 44 -26.26 -23.15 22.48
C GLY A 44 -26.81 -23.43 21.09
N SER A 45 -26.06 -24.14 20.24
CA SER A 45 -26.48 -24.45 18.86
C SER A 45 -27.64 -25.44 18.77
N THR A 46 -28.34 -25.41 17.63
CA THR A 46 -29.52 -26.26 17.34
C THR A 46 -29.43 -27.02 16.02
N ASP A 47 -28.33 -26.89 15.28
CA ASP A 47 -28.16 -27.41 13.91
C ASP A 47 -27.24 -28.65 13.82
N GLY A 48 -26.84 -29.23 14.95
CA GLY A 48 -25.89 -30.34 15.02
C GLY A 48 -24.44 -29.92 15.32
N THR A 49 -24.12 -28.62 15.37
CA THR A 49 -22.78 -28.10 15.74
C THR A 49 -22.26 -28.72 17.03
N GLY A 50 -23.06 -28.74 18.10
CA GLY A 50 -22.62 -29.33 19.38
C GLY A 50 -22.28 -30.83 19.28
N GLN A 51 -23.02 -31.60 18.49
CA GLN A 51 -22.75 -33.03 18.28
C GLN A 51 -21.45 -33.25 17.50
N GLU A 52 -21.19 -32.39 16.51
CA GLU A 52 -19.95 -32.45 15.73
C GLU A 52 -18.72 -32.10 16.57
N LEU A 53 -18.84 -31.10 17.46
CA LEU A 53 -17.81 -30.77 18.44
C LEU A 53 -17.51 -31.97 19.36
N ASP A 54 -18.55 -32.60 19.91
CA ASP A 54 -18.40 -33.80 20.76
C ASP A 54 -17.72 -34.96 20.03
N ARG A 55 -18.07 -35.17 18.74
CA ARG A 55 -17.44 -36.18 17.89
C ARG A 55 -15.93 -35.92 17.75
N PHE A 56 -15.53 -34.70 17.41
CA PHE A 56 -14.11 -34.33 17.29
C PHE A 56 -13.36 -34.46 18.62
N ALA A 57 -13.98 -34.09 19.74
CA ALA A 57 -13.38 -34.25 21.07
C ALA A 57 -13.11 -35.73 21.41
N ALA A 58 -14.01 -36.64 21.01
CA ALA A 58 -13.83 -38.07 21.19
C ALA A 58 -12.74 -38.66 20.28
N GLU A 59 -12.58 -38.15 19.05
CA GLU A 59 -11.57 -38.59 18.09
C GLU A 59 -10.16 -38.05 18.40
N HIS A 60 -10.06 -36.88 19.02
CA HIS A 60 -8.79 -36.21 19.36
C HIS A 60 -8.63 -35.95 20.87
N PRO A 61 -8.66 -37.01 21.70
CA PRO A 61 -8.62 -36.86 23.16
C PRO A 61 -7.31 -36.20 23.61
N GLY A 62 -7.42 -35.17 24.43
CA GLY A 62 -6.29 -34.42 24.97
C GLY A 62 -5.82 -33.25 24.09
N THR A 63 -6.26 -33.18 22.83
CA THR A 63 -6.06 -32.00 21.96
C THR A 63 -7.31 -31.13 21.95
N VAL A 64 -8.48 -31.72 21.69
CA VAL A 64 -9.76 -30.99 21.61
C VAL A 64 -10.53 -31.12 22.92
N ARG A 65 -11.04 -30.00 23.43
CA ARG A 65 -11.93 -29.94 24.60
C ARG A 65 -13.10 -29.03 24.30
N VAL A 66 -14.30 -29.53 24.60
CA VAL A 66 -15.56 -28.86 24.29
C VAL A 66 -16.21 -28.34 25.57
N ILE A 67 -16.80 -27.15 25.48
CA ILE A 67 -17.63 -26.54 26.51
C ILE A 67 -18.98 -26.21 25.87
N HIS A 68 -20.08 -26.61 26.52
CA HIS A 68 -21.42 -26.19 26.11
C HIS A 68 -21.95 -25.13 27.06
N GLN A 69 -22.55 -24.08 26.51
CA GLN A 69 -23.22 -23.04 27.27
C GLN A 69 -24.56 -22.67 26.64
N GLN A 70 -25.36 -21.88 27.36
CA GLN A 70 -26.53 -21.24 26.77
C GLN A 70 -26.08 -20.11 25.84
N ASN A 71 -26.85 -19.87 24.77
CA ASN A 71 -26.56 -18.83 23.79
C ASN A 71 -26.37 -17.47 24.46
N SER A 72 -25.18 -16.89 24.29
CA SER A 72 -24.75 -15.64 24.89
C SER A 72 -25.13 -14.39 24.09
N GLY A 73 -25.69 -14.57 22.88
CA GLY A 73 -26.11 -13.50 21.99
C GLY A 73 -25.00 -12.93 21.11
N GLY A 74 -23.77 -13.46 21.16
CA GLY A 74 -22.68 -13.03 20.30
C GLY A 74 -21.36 -13.75 20.56
N PRO A 75 -20.31 -13.47 19.78
CA PRO A 75 -19.05 -14.22 19.87
C PRO A 75 -18.19 -13.85 21.09
N SER A 76 -18.46 -12.75 21.81
CA SER A 76 -17.67 -12.31 22.98
C SER A 76 -17.67 -13.33 24.11
N GLY A 77 -18.84 -13.82 24.51
CA GLY A 77 -19.03 -14.76 25.62
C GLY A 77 -18.21 -16.06 25.44
N PRO A 78 -18.43 -16.84 24.38
CA PRO A 78 -17.66 -18.07 24.14
C PRO A 78 -16.15 -17.82 24.03
N ARG A 79 -15.72 -16.73 23.40
CA ARG A 79 -14.29 -16.36 23.33
C ARG A 79 -13.70 -16.08 24.72
N ASN A 80 -14.42 -15.37 25.58
CA ASN A 80 -13.97 -15.07 26.95
C ASN A 80 -13.92 -16.32 27.84
N VAL A 81 -14.93 -17.20 27.74
CA VAL A 81 -14.97 -18.48 28.47
C VAL A 81 -13.77 -19.34 28.11
N ALA A 82 -13.51 -19.53 26.81
CA ALA A 82 -12.36 -20.30 26.35
C ALA A 82 -11.03 -19.64 26.73
N LEU A 83 -10.90 -18.31 26.60
CA LEU A 83 -9.69 -17.58 26.99
C LEU A 83 -9.38 -17.75 28.48
N GLY A 84 -10.40 -17.81 29.34
CA GLY A 84 -10.23 -18.07 30.77
C GLY A 84 -9.74 -19.49 31.11
N LEU A 85 -9.91 -20.44 30.19
CA LEU A 85 -9.54 -21.85 30.35
C LEU A 85 -8.29 -22.25 29.54
N ALA A 86 -7.78 -21.36 28.71
CA ALA A 86 -6.65 -21.58 27.81
C ALA A 86 -5.35 -21.80 28.58
N ARG A 87 -4.59 -22.83 28.18
CA ARG A 87 -3.30 -23.17 28.82
C ARG A 87 -2.09 -22.78 27.99
N GLY A 88 -2.29 -22.63 26.68
CA GLY A 88 -1.24 -22.32 25.71
C GLY A 88 -0.43 -21.09 26.08
N ARG A 89 0.87 -21.09 25.79
CA ARG A 89 1.69 -19.86 25.88
C ARG A 89 1.12 -18.76 24.98
N TYR A 90 0.60 -19.15 23.83
CA TYR A 90 -0.13 -18.31 22.90
C TYR A 90 -1.60 -18.74 22.80
N VAL A 91 -2.44 -17.82 22.35
CA VAL A 91 -3.82 -18.09 21.96
C VAL A 91 -4.05 -17.63 20.52
N PHE A 92 -4.92 -18.33 19.80
CA PHE A 92 -5.41 -17.91 18.48
C PHE A 92 -6.92 -18.02 18.44
N PHE A 93 -7.62 -16.96 18.04
CA PHE A 93 -9.08 -16.99 17.87
C PHE A 93 -9.43 -17.37 16.43
N LEU A 94 -10.14 -18.48 16.25
CA LEU A 94 -10.59 -18.99 14.96
C LEU A 94 -12.13 -19.02 14.95
N ASP A 95 -12.75 -18.40 13.95
CA ASP A 95 -14.20 -18.47 13.78
C ASP A 95 -14.59 -19.85 13.23
N ALA A 96 -15.75 -20.38 13.66
CA ALA A 96 -16.15 -21.76 13.41
C ALA A 96 -16.50 -22.08 11.94
N ASP A 97 -16.56 -21.08 11.08
CA ASP A 97 -16.76 -21.16 9.64
C ASP A 97 -15.50 -20.89 8.80
N ASP A 98 -14.41 -20.51 9.47
CA ASP A 98 -13.12 -20.23 8.85
C ASP A 98 -12.13 -21.38 9.13
N TYR A 99 -10.97 -21.36 8.47
CA TYR A 99 -9.95 -22.41 8.66
C TYR A 99 -8.53 -21.87 8.55
N LEU A 100 -7.57 -22.65 9.04
CA LEU A 100 -6.14 -22.31 9.06
C LEU A 100 -5.37 -22.97 7.91
N GLY A 101 -4.32 -22.30 7.43
CA GLY A 101 -3.31 -22.92 6.58
C GLY A 101 -2.45 -23.93 7.35
N PRO A 102 -1.90 -24.98 6.71
CA PRO A 102 -1.28 -26.13 7.40
C PRO A 102 -0.04 -25.80 8.25
N HIS A 103 0.69 -24.72 7.95
CA HIS A 103 1.82 -24.24 8.76
C HIS A 103 1.57 -22.89 9.44
N ALA A 104 0.32 -22.40 9.42
CA ALA A 104 -0.06 -21.09 9.93
C ALA A 104 0.41 -20.88 11.38
N LEU A 105 0.07 -21.80 12.29
CA LEU A 105 0.42 -21.65 13.70
C LEU A 105 1.94 -21.74 13.92
N ARG A 106 2.62 -22.71 13.29
CA ARG A 106 4.09 -22.85 13.41
C ARG A 106 4.79 -21.57 12.94
N ARG A 107 4.42 -21.03 11.78
CA ARG A 107 5.06 -19.81 11.24
C ARG A 107 4.84 -18.60 12.13
N MET A 108 3.61 -18.40 12.63
CA MET A 108 3.33 -17.28 13.53
C MET A 108 4.05 -17.44 14.88
N ILE A 109 4.15 -18.66 15.41
CA ILE A 109 4.89 -18.94 16.66
C ILE A 109 6.39 -18.67 16.46
N ASP A 110 6.99 -19.13 15.36
CA ASP A 110 8.40 -18.91 15.07
C ASP A 110 8.74 -17.41 14.96
N MET A 111 7.85 -16.63 14.34
CA MET A 111 7.95 -15.17 14.28
C MET A 111 7.83 -14.54 15.68
N ALA A 112 6.85 -14.99 16.47
CA ALA A 112 6.61 -14.48 17.80
C ALA A 112 7.77 -14.75 18.77
N GLU A 113 8.31 -15.98 18.77
CA GLU A 113 9.43 -16.37 19.63
C GLU A 113 10.73 -15.68 19.21
N ARG A 114 10.96 -15.49 17.90
CA ARG A 114 12.12 -14.76 17.38
C ARG A 114 12.16 -13.30 17.86
N ASN A 115 11.01 -12.64 17.88
CA ASN A 115 10.92 -11.19 18.17
C ASN A 115 10.45 -10.86 19.58
N GLY A 116 9.99 -11.86 20.34
CA GLY A 116 9.29 -11.64 21.60
C GLY A 116 7.92 -10.97 21.42
N SER A 117 7.21 -11.27 20.32
CA SER A 117 5.96 -10.60 19.95
C SER A 117 4.82 -10.90 20.92
N ASP A 118 4.10 -9.85 21.30
CA ASP A 118 2.83 -9.95 22.01
C ASP A 118 1.71 -10.38 21.05
N ILE A 119 1.79 -9.93 19.79
CA ILE A 119 0.79 -10.19 18.76
C ILE A 119 1.50 -10.50 17.44
N THR A 120 1.09 -11.56 16.77
CA THR A 120 1.55 -11.90 15.43
C THR A 120 0.36 -12.06 14.49
N LEU A 121 0.36 -11.29 13.40
CA LEU A 121 -0.62 -11.38 12.34
C LEU A 121 -0.17 -12.44 11.33
N GLY A 122 -1.06 -13.35 10.95
CA GLY A 122 -0.89 -14.22 9.79
C GLY A 122 -1.69 -13.71 8.60
N LYS A 123 -1.20 -13.94 7.39
CA LYS A 123 -1.83 -13.47 6.16
C LYS A 123 -3.24 -14.03 5.97
N TYR A 124 -4.15 -13.15 5.57
CA TYR A 124 -5.53 -13.48 5.28
C TYR A 124 -5.71 -13.88 3.81
N VAL A 125 -6.53 -14.91 3.60
CA VAL A 125 -7.05 -15.32 2.30
C VAL A 125 -8.57 -15.31 2.36
N GLY A 126 -9.21 -14.67 1.39
CA GLY A 126 -10.66 -14.70 1.26
C GLY A 126 -11.11 -15.84 0.37
N VAL A 127 -11.99 -16.69 0.87
CA VAL A 127 -12.71 -17.73 0.12
C VAL A 127 -14.08 -17.15 -0.21
N ASN A 128 -14.29 -16.83 -1.49
CA ASN A 128 -15.47 -16.15 -2.01
C ASN A 128 -15.75 -14.74 -1.44
N CYS A 129 -14.89 -14.21 -0.55
CA CYS A 129 -15.00 -12.86 -0.02
C CYS A 129 -13.72 -12.03 -0.21
N THR A 130 -13.82 -10.73 0.05
CA THR A 130 -12.65 -9.83 0.09
C THR A 130 -12.12 -9.71 1.51
N VAL A 131 -10.80 -9.79 1.66
CA VAL A 131 -10.08 -9.57 2.93
C VAL A 131 -9.08 -8.41 2.80
N PRO A 132 -8.72 -7.73 3.91
CA PRO A 132 -7.62 -6.77 3.93
C PRO A 132 -6.29 -7.44 3.55
N ARG A 133 -5.55 -6.82 2.63
CA ARG A 133 -4.25 -7.36 2.13
C ARG A 133 -3.07 -6.42 2.33
N SER A 134 -3.33 -5.14 2.60
CA SER A 134 -2.31 -4.07 2.56
C SER A 134 -1.23 -4.16 3.65
N MET A 135 -1.45 -4.94 4.70
CA MET A 135 -0.42 -5.23 5.72
C MET A 135 0.42 -6.46 5.39
N PHE A 136 0.00 -7.28 4.42
CA PHE A 136 0.60 -8.57 4.08
C PHE A 136 1.38 -8.52 2.75
N GLU A 137 2.02 -7.39 2.46
CA GLU A 137 2.89 -7.26 1.28
C GLU A 137 4.26 -7.92 1.51
N ALA A 138 4.75 -7.90 2.75
CA ALA A 138 5.99 -8.54 3.19
C ALA A 138 5.95 -8.78 4.71
N ASP A 139 6.80 -9.71 5.17
CA ASP A 139 7.01 -9.95 6.60
C ASP A 139 7.48 -8.67 7.30
N GLN A 140 6.98 -8.45 8.52
CA GLN A 140 7.37 -7.34 9.37
C GLN A 140 7.73 -7.89 10.74
N GLU A 141 9.02 -7.88 11.08
CA GLU A 141 9.51 -8.35 12.38
C GLU A 141 8.96 -7.46 13.51
N VAL A 142 8.95 -6.14 13.32
CA VAL A 142 8.34 -5.18 14.24
C VAL A 142 7.53 -4.14 13.47
N VAL A 143 6.26 -3.98 13.85
CA VAL A 143 5.34 -3.02 13.24
C VAL A 143 5.45 -1.65 13.92
N ASP A 144 5.58 -0.58 13.12
CA ASP A 144 5.34 0.80 13.57
C ASP A 144 3.85 1.15 13.41
N LEU A 145 3.12 1.23 14.53
CA LEU A 145 1.70 1.53 14.54
C LEU A 145 1.36 2.93 13.98
N ALA A 146 2.29 3.88 13.95
CA ALA A 146 2.01 5.21 13.41
C ALA A 146 1.83 5.20 11.89
N THR A 147 2.51 4.29 11.20
CA THR A 147 2.56 4.28 9.73
C THR A 147 1.96 3.00 9.12
N SER A 148 1.84 1.94 9.92
CA SER A 148 1.45 0.63 9.44
C SER A 148 -0.03 0.50 9.06
N ARG A 149 -0.28 -0.42 8.13
CA ARG A 149 -1.61 -0.80 7.65
C ARG A 149 -2.31 -1.83 8.55
N VAL A 150 -1.70 -2.29 9.66
CA VAL A 150 -2.33 -3.27 10.57
C VAL A 150 -3.66 -2.79 11.17
N TRP A 151 -3.89 -1.48 11.26
CA TRP A 151 -5.18 -0.88 11.63
C TRP A 151 -6.35 -1.28 10.71
N TYR A 152 -6.08 -1.85 9.53
CA TYR A 152 -7.09 -2.40 8.64
C TYR A 152 -7.42 -3.87 8.91
N ALA A 153 -6.70 -4.55 9.80
CA ALA A 153 -6.97 -5.91 10.29
C ALA A 153 -7.29 -5.89 11.79
N LEU A 154 -8.54 -5.58 12.15
CA LEU A 154 -9.00 -5.44 13.54
C LEU A 154 -9.86 -6.60 14.04
N THR A 155 -9.86 -7.73 13.32
CA THR A 155 -10.47 -8.99 13.77
C THR A 155 -9.54 -9.73 14.74
N PRO A 156 -10.01 -10.67 15.57
CA PRO A 156 -9.14 -11.29 16.58
C PRO A 156 -8.29 -12.45 16.02
N HIS A 157 -8.39 -12.74 14.71
CA HIS A 157 -7.75 -13.86 14.00
C HIS A 157 -6.22 -13.71 13.88
N LYS A 158 -5.55 -13.79 15.03
CA LYS A 158 -4.12 -13.49 15.24
C LYS A 158 -3.61 -14.34 16.39
N LEU A 159 -2.31 -14.63 16.35
CA LEU A 159 -1.64 -15.28 17.47
C LEU A 159 -1.32 -14.19 18.52
N MET A 160 -1.75 -14.40 19.77
CA MET A 160 -1.52 -13.46 20.87
C MET A 160 -0.87 -14.17 22.05
N ARG A 161 0.13 -13.55 22.69
CA ARG A 161 0.76 -14.10 23.89
C ARG A 161 -0.23 -14.08 25.04
N ARG A 162 -0.51 -15.25 25.65
CA ARG A 162 -1.54 -15.37 26.69
C ARG A 162 -1.22 -14.52 27.92
N SER A 163 0.03 -14.57 28.40
CA SER A 163 0.43 -13.79 29.57
C SER A 163 0.23 -12.29 29.37
N PHE A 164 0.49 -11.78 28.16
CA PHE A 164 0.19 -10.39 27.80
C PHE A 164 -1.30 -10.06 27.91
N LEU A 165 -2.18 -10.93 27.40
CA LEU A 165 -3.63 -10.72 27.54
C LEU A 165 -4.08 -10.74 29.00
N GLU A 166 -3.48 -11.58 29.84
CA GLU A 166 -3.76 -11.67 31.28
C GLU A 166 -3.25 -10.46 32.06
N GLU A 167 -2.00 -10.07 31.86
CA GLU A 167 -1.35 -8.91 32.49
C GLU A 167 -2.10 -7.61 32.18
N ARG A 168 -2.58 -7.46 30.95
CA ARG A 168 -3.36 -6.30 30.50
C ARG A 168 -4.86 -6.44 30.73
N ARG A 169 -5.32 -7.58 31.27
CA ARG A 169 -6.74 -7.91 31.51
C ARG A 169 -7.61 -7.69 30.26
N LEU A 170 -7.08 -8.06 29.10
CA LEU A 170 -7.78 -7.93 27.82
C LEU A 170 -8.86 -9.02 27.71
N ARG A 171 -10.11 -8.59 27.54
CA ARG A 171 -11.30 -9.43 27.32
C ARG A 171 -12.20 -8.79 26.26
N PHE A 172 -12.98 -9.60 25.57
CA PHE A 172 -14.04 -9.11 24.70
C PHE A 172 -15.12 -8.46 25.56
N ASP A 173 -15.65 -7.33 25.10
CA ASP A 173 -16.76 -6.66 25.77
C ASP A 173 -18.06 -7.39 25.39
N GLU A 174 -18.73 -8.01 26.36
CA GLU A 174 -19.95 -8.79 26.15
C GLU A 174 -21.19 -7.90 25.97
N ASP A 175 -21.10 -6.61 26.34
CA ASP A 175 -22.18 -5.64 26.10
C ASP A 175 -22.16 -5.09 24.65
N ILE A 176 -21.15 -5.47 23.85
CA ILE A 176 -21.02 -5.06 22.45
C ILE A 176 -21.30 -6.26 21.55
N HIS A 177 -22.39 -6.19 20.79
CA HIS A 177 -22.76 -7.22 19.81
C HIS A 177 -22.32 -6.90 18.38
N MET A 178 -21.73 -5.73 18.14
CA MET A 178 -21.23 -5.32 16.82
C MET A 178 -19.90 -4.57 16.96
N GLY A 179 -18.81 -5.12 16.43
CA GLY A 179 -17.49 -4.50 16.47
C GLY A 179 -16.76 -4.68 17.81
N GLU A 180 -17.15 -5.71 18.56
CA GLU A 180 -16.50 -6.16 19.79
C GLU A 180 -15.04 -6.54 19.56
N ASP A 181 -14.76 -7.17 18.41
CA ASP A 181 -13.44 -7.53 17.95
C ASP A 181 -12.55 -6.30 17.75
N ARG A 182 -13.09 -5.26 17.11
CA ARG A 182 -12.37 -4.01 16.86
C ARG A 182 -11.94 -3.37 18.16
N LEU A 183 -12.81 -3.36 19.18
CA LEU A 183 -12.47 -2.79 20.48
C LEU A 183 -11.37 -3.60 21.17
N PHE A 184 -11.50 -4.93 21.17
CA PHE A 184 -10.50 -5.83 21.75
C PHE A 184 -9.13 -5.66 21.09
N VAL A 185 -9.06 -5.72 19.76
CA VAL A 185 -7.80 -5.65 19.01
C VAL A 185 -7.18 -4.27 19.07
N THR A 186 -7.97 -3.19 19.02
CA THR A 186 -7.44 -1.83 19.20
C THR A 186 -6.80 -1.66 20.59
N LYS A 187 -7.45 -2.14 21.66
CA LYS A 187 -6.86 -2.15 23.01
C LYS A 187 -5.59 -3.00 23.07
N ALA A 188 -5.57 -4.14 22.39
CA ALA A 188 -4.41 -5.02 22.34
C ALA A 188 -3.23 -4.37 21.61
N TYR A 189 -3.45 -3.77 20.43
CA TYR A 189 -2.40 -3.09 19.67
C TYR A 189 -1.76 -1.96 20.45
N LEU A 190 -2.56 -1.11 21.10
CA LEU A 190 -2.04 0.05 21.83
C LEU A 190 -1.23 -0.33 23.09
N GLN A 191 -1.41 -1.55 23.60
CA GLN A 191 -0.74 -2.02 24.81
C GLN A 191 0.36 -3.06 24.55
N ALA A 192 0.46 -3.57 23.31
CA ALA A 192 1.48 -4.52 22.89
C ALA A 192 2.84 -3.83 22.78
N SER A 193 3.88 -4.53 23.21
CA SER A 193 5.27 -4.08 23.12
C SER A 193 5.84 -4.35 21.73
N VAL A 194 5.53 -5.52 21.18
CA VAL A 194 5.98 -5.95 19.84
C VAL A 194 4.82 -6.60 19.10
N ILE A 195 4.58 -6.11 17.88
CA ILE A 195 3.61 -6.68 16.93
C ILE A 195 4.38 -7.08 15.67
N SER A 196 4.16 -8.30 15.18
CA SER A 196 4.79 -8.81 13.96
C SER A 196 3.76 -9.22 12.92
N VAL A 197 4.18 -9.29 11.65
CA VAL A 197 3.37 -9.75 10.53
C VAL A 197 4.10 -10.85 9.76
N VAL A 198 3.41 -11.97 9.56
CA VAL A 198 3.77 -13.04 8.63
C VAL A 198 2.93 -12.86 7.37
N ALA A 199 3.60 -12.64 6.24
CA ALA A 199 3.01 -12.37 4.93
C ALA A 199 3.49 -13.36 3.84
N ASP A 200 4.57 -14.09 4.10
CA ASP A 200 5.14 -15.07 3.17
C ASP A 200 4.36 -16.39 3.09
N GLU A 201 3.40 -16.61 4.00
CA GLU A 201 2.55 -17.80 4.03
C GLU A 201 1.08 -17.43 4.29
N ASP A 202 0.16 -18.15 3.64
CA ASP A 202 -1.28 -17.99 3.81
C ASP A 202 -1.73 -18.67 5.12
N CYS A 203 -2.11 -17.88 6.12
CA CYS A 203 -2.34 -18.39 7.47
C CYS A 203 -3.81 -18.61 7.81
N TYR A 204 -4.69 -17.70 7.41
CA TYR A 204 -6.09 -17.67 7.82
C TYR A 204 -7.01 -17.51 6.62
N PHE A 205 -7.94 -18.44 6.45
CA PHE A 205 -8.87 -18.48 5.33
C PHE A 205 -10.26 -18.07 5.83
N LYS A 206 -10.68 -16.88 5.42
CA LYS A 206 -12.00 -16.35 5.72
C LYS A 206 -13.01 -16.83 4.68
N VAL A 207 -14.04 -17.53 5.11
CA VAL A 207 -15.08 -18.10 4.27
C VAL A 207 -16.33 -17.23 4.30
N GLN A 208 -16.91 -16.99 3.13
CA GLN A 208 -18.27 -16.45 3.06
C GLN A 208 -19.27 -17.58 3.18
N ARG A 209 -20.12 -17.57 4.22
CA ARG A 209 -21.24 -18.51 4.31
C ARG A 209 -22.31 -18.20 3.27
N ASP A 210 -23.00 -19.25 2.82
CA ASP A 210 -24.09 -19.15 1.84
C ASP A 210 -25.39 -18.62 2.45
N ASP A 211 -25.57 -18.79 3.77
CA ASP A 211 -26.77 -18.42 4.54
C ASP A 211 -26.71 -16.99 5.12
N MET A 212 -25.54 -16.38 5.15
CA MET A 212 -25.31 -15.04 5.65
C MET A 212 -25.50 -14.00 4.53
N GLY A 213 -26.76 -13.66 4.29
CA GLY A 213 -27.09 -12.37 3.67
C GLY A 213 -26.55 -11.23 4.55
N ASN A 214 -25.94 -10.22 3.95
CA ASN A 214 -25.42 -9.04 4.67
C ASN A 214 -26.51 -8.40 5.54
N LEU A 215 -26.51 -8.72 6.85
CA LEU A 215 -27.35 -8.10 7.87
C LEU A 215 -26.80 -6.71 8.19
N THR A 216 -27.39 -5.63 7.66
CA THR A 216 -27.36 -4.26 8.24
C THR A 216 -28.06 -3.26 7.31
N ASN A 217 -29.24 -2.74 7.69
CA ASN A 217 -29.98 -1.77 6.86
C ASN A 217 -30.83 -0.73 7.64
N ASN A 218 -30.79 -0.64 8.98
CA ASN A 218 -31.79 0.17 9.73
C ASN A 218 -31.16 1.24 10.67
N PHE A 219 -31.96 2.22 11.13
CA PHE A 219 -31.54 3.28 12.06
C PHE A 219 -30.79 2.78 13.31
N SER A 220 -31.25 1.66 13.88
CA SER A 220 -30.59 0.99 15.01
C SER A 220 -29.10 0.75 14.75
N ASP A 221 -28.73 0.46 13.50
CA ASP A 221 -27.35 0.17 13.11
C ASP A 221 -26.48 1.43 13.14
N VAL A 222 -27.02 2.58 12.72
CA VAL A 222 -26.32 3.88 12.78
C VAL A 222 -26.01 4.24 14.23
N MET A 223 -27.01 4.14 15.11
CA MET A 223 -26.83 4.46 16.53
C MET A 223 -25.82 3.51 17.20
N LYS A 224 -25.89 2.21 16.92
CA LYS A 224 -24.90 1.23 17.40
C LYS A 224 -23.49 1.54 16.89
N ARG A 225 -23.33 1.95 15.63
CA ARG A 225 -22.02 2.35 15.08
C ARG A 225 -21.44 3.58 15.79
N LEU A 226 -22.27 4.58 16.09
CA LEU A 226 -21.86 5.78 16.81
C LEU A 226 -21.45 5.47 18.26
N GLU A 227 -22.19 4.59 18.94
CA GLU A 227 -21.84 4.12 20.29
C GLU A 227 -20.51 3.34 20.29
N VAL A 228 -20.33 2.43 19.34
CA VAL A 228 -19.07 1.67 19.19
C VAL A 228 -17.91 2.61 18.86
N ALA A 229 -18.13 3.62 18.02
CA ALA A 229 -17.12 4.65 17.72
C ALA A 229 -16.68 5.40 18.98
N ARG A 230 -17.62 5.81 19.86
CA ARG A 230 -17.34 6.44 21.16
C ARG A 230 -16.42 5.56 21.99
N ARG A 231 -16.79 4.29 22.20
CA ARG A 231 -16.02 3.34 23.01
C ARG A 231 -14.61 3.13 22.46
N LEU A 232 -14.48 3.03 21.13
CA LEU A 232 -13.18 2.91 20.46
C LEU A 232 -12.31 4.14 20.67
N MET A 233 -12.84 5.35 20.45
CA MET A 233 -12.09 6.59 20.62
C MET A 233 -11.68 6.80 22.08
N THR A 234 -12.56 6.53 23.04
CA THR A 234 -12.23 6.53 24.46
C THR A 234 -11.13 5.53 24.80
N ALA A 235 -11.19 4.30 24.28
CA ALA A 235 -10.13 3.32 24.49
C ALA A 235 -8.79 3.79 23.88
N ILE A 236 -8.81 4.42 22.71
CA ILE A 236 -7.62 4.95 22.06
C ILE A 236 -6.98 6.05 22.92
N THR A 237 -7.75 7.04 23.36
CA THR A 237 -7.22 8.14 24.18
C THR A 237 -6.79 7.68 25.57
N THR A 238 -7.39 6.61 26.10
CA THR A 238 -7.01 6.01 27.39
C THR A 238 -5.69 5.25 27.31
N HIS A 239 -5.42 4.56 26.19
CA HIS A 239 -4.28 3.64 26.06
C HIS A 239 -3.17 4.16 25.14
N SER A 240 -3.19 5.43 24.74
CA SER A 240 -2.13 6.05 23.96
C SER A 240 -1.92 7.48 24.43
N GLU A 241 -0.75 8.07 24.18
CA GLU A 241 -0.48 9.50 24.36
C GLU A 241 -0.71 10.28 23.05
N PRO A 242 -0.91 11.62 23.08
CA PRO A 242 -0.98 12.41 21.86
C PRO A 242 0.26 12.19 20.98
N GLY A 243 0.04 11.90 19.70
CA GLY A 243 1.11 11.65 18.74
C GLY A 243 0.71 10.71 17.61
N PRO A 244 1.67 10.36 16.72
CA PRO A 244 1.39 9.70 15.45
C PRO A 244 0.63 8.36 15.57
N VAL A 245 0.88 7.58 16.61
CA VAL A 245 0.17 6.31 16.86
C VAL A 245 -1.30 6.55 17.21
N ARG A 246 -1.58 7.50 18.10
CA ARG A 246 -2.94 7.89 18.47
C ARG A 246 -3.68 8.43 17.25
N ASP A 247 -3.03 9.28 16.46
CA ASP A 247 -3.63 9.89 15.27
C ASP A 247 -3.97 8.83 14.22
N ALA A 248 -3.07 7.87 13.97
CA ALA A 248 -3.31 6.76 13.04
C ALA A 248 -4.50 5.89 13.48
N ALA A 249 -4.56 5.56 14.78
CA ALA A 249 -5.66 4.81 15.36
C ALA A 249 -6.99 5.59 15.23
N LEU A 250 -7.03 6.83 15.71
CA LEU A 250 -8.22 7.68 15.60
C LEU A 250 -8.67 7.80 14.15
N LEU A 251 -7.77 8.12 13.21
CA LEU A 251 -8.12 8.27 11.79
C LEU A 251 -8.80 7.03 11.22
N ARG A 252 -8.30 5.83 11.55
CA ARG A 252 -8.92 4.57 11.11
C ARG A 252 -10.37 4.43 11.60
N HIS A 253 -10.61 4.82 12.85
CA HIS A 253 -11.90 4.65 13.52
C HIS A 253 -12.90 5.79 13.20
N PHE A 254 -12.42 7.01 12.95
CA PHE A 254 -13.22 8.07 12.33
C PHE A 254 -13.73 7.61 10.96
N ARG A 255 -12.84 7.10 10.09
CA ARG A 255 -13.19 6.69 8.73
C ARG A 255 -14.17 5.52 8.67
N GLY A 256 -13.92 4.45 9.43
CA GLY A 256 -14.72 3.22 9.38
C GLY A 256 -15.67 3.02 10.56
N GLY A 257 -16.09 4.11 11.19
CA GLY A 257 -16.97 4.11 12.35
C GLY A 257 -17.81 5.37 12.34
N LEU A 258 -17.28 6.45 12.92
CA LEU A 258 -18.02 7.70 13.11
C LEU A 258 -18.53 8.30 11.80
N LEU A 259 -17.65 8.55 10.82
CA LEU A 259 -18.01 9.22 9.58
C LEU A 259 -18.73 8.30 8.59
N ASP A 260 -18.51 6.98 8.67
CA ASP A 260 -19.21 5.97 7.85
C ASP A 260 -20.72 5.89 8.19
N SER A 261 -21.09 6.30 9.41
CA SER A 261 -22.49 6.48 9.82
C SER A 261 -23.22 7.57 9.02
N PHE A 262 -22.49 8.50 8.39
CA PHE A 262 -23.00 9.58 7.55
C PHE A 262 -22.75 9.28 6.05
N SER A 263 -23.04 8.05 5.64
CA SER A 263 -22.96 7.60 4.25
C SER A 263 -24.30 7.78 3.52
N TRP A 264 -24.42 7.23 2.30
CA TRP A 264 -25.63 7.23 1.47
C TRP A 264 -26.93 6.78 2.18
N ARG A 265 -26.81 6.09 3.32
CA ARG A 265 -27.95 5.66 4.15
C ARG A 265 -28.52 6.77 5.05
N PHE A 266 -27.70 7.75 5.42
CA PHE A 266 -28.10 8.80 6.35
C PHE A 266 -29.31 9.64 5.86
N PRO A 267 -29.40 10.03 4.57
CA PRO A 267 -30.58 10.70 4.05
C PRO A 267 -31.89 9.89 4.17
N LEU A 268 -31.80 8.55 4.25
CA LEU A 268 -32.97 7.66 4.33
C LEU A 268 -33.57 7.56 5.73
N LEU A 269 -32.88 8.07 6.76
CA LEU A 269 -33.39 8.09 8.13
C LEU A 269 -34.47 9.15 8.30
N GLU A 270 -35.38 8.96 9.25
CA GLU A 270 -36.32 9.99 9.68
C GLU A 270 -35.58 11.24 10.20
N GLU A 271 -36.18 12.42 10.05
CA GLU A 271 -35.53 13.68 10.42
C GLU A 271 -35.10 13.72 11.89
N SER A 272 -35.97 13.26 12.79
CA SER A 272 -35.67 13.21 14.23
C SER A 272 -34.48 12.29 14.54
N ASP A 273 -34.28 11.26 13.75
CA ASP A 273 -33.22 10.27 13.93
C ASP A 273 -31.89 10.76 13.34
N ARG A 274 -31.94 11.48 12.21
CA ARG A 274 -30.79 12.20 11.68
C ARG A 274 -30.27 13.24 12.68
N LEU A 275 -31.15 14.01 13.31
CA LEU A 275 -30.76 15.03 14.31
C LEU A 275 -30.11 14.40 15.54
N LYS A 276 -30.63 13.28 16.05
CA LYS A 276 -30.00 12.53 17.14
C LYS A 276 -28.60 12.03 16.76
N ALA A 277 -28.46 11.43 15.59
CA ALA A 277 -27.18 10.92 15.10
C ALA A 277 -26.13 12.04 14.96
N MET A 278 -26.53 13.20 14.41
CA MET A 278 -25.65 14.37 14.33
C MET A 278 -25.26 14.93 15.69
N GLY A 279 -26.20 14.98 16.65
CA GLY A 279 -25.90 15.40 18.03
C GLY A 279 -24.82 14.54 18.69
N ILE A 280 -24.95 13.21 18.59
CA ILE A 280 -23.94 12.28 19.12
C ILE A 280 -22.60 12.45 18.41
N ALA A 281 -22.61 12.58 17.08
CA ALA A 281 -21.37 12.76 16.34
C ALA A 281 -20.70 14.09 16.63
N LYS A 282 -21.47 15.15 16.86
CA LYS A 282 -20.97 16.44 17.29
C LYS A 282 -20.19 16.33 18.58
N GLU A 283 -20.76 15.71 19.62
CA GLU A 283 -20.08 15.52 20.90
C GLU A 283 -18.75 14.78 20.73
N GLN A 284 -18.75 13.72 19.91
CA GLN A 284 -17.55 12.94 19.62
C GLN A 284 -16.51 13.71 18.80
N LEU A 285 -16.93 14.50 17.82
CA LEU A 285 -16.03 15.35 17.03
C LEU A 285 -15.43 16.45 17.90
N ASP A 286 -16.23 17.08 18.76
CA ASP A 286 -15.75 18.12 19.69
C ASP A 286 -14.74 17.56 20.71
N GLU A 287 -14.86 16.29 21.11
CA GLU A 287 -13.95 15.64 22.06
C GLU A 287 -12.68 15.06 21.41
N PHE A 288 -12.77 14.44 20.24
CA PHE A 288 -11.70 13.61 19.67
C PHE A 288 -11.09 14.10 18.36
N TYR A 289 -11.71 15.06 17.66
CA TYR A 289 -11.23 15.50 16.36
C TYR A 289 -10.14 16.57 16.50
N THR A 290 -8.99 16.35 15.85
CA THR A 290 -7.83 17.23 15.95
C THR A 290 -7.43 17.83 14.59
N PRO A 291 -6.67 18.94 14.59
CA PRO A 291 -6.09 19.50 13.36
C PRO A 291 -5.26 18.48 12.57
N GLU A 292 -4.51 17.62 13.26
CA GLU A 292 -3.66 16.58 12.66
C GLU A 292 -4.50 15.56 11.87
N LEU A 293 -5.67 15.18 12.39
CA LEU A 293 -6.62 14.31 11.69
C LEU A 293 -7.19 15.00 10.45
N THR A 294 -7.49 16.29 10.53
CA THR A 294 -8.03 17.09 9.42
C THR A 294 -7.11 17.07 8.20
N VAL A 295 -5.79 17.20 8.42
CA VAL A 295 -4.77 17.17 7.36
C VAL A 295 -4.72 15.81 6.65
N GLN A 296 -4.99 14.73 7.38
CA GLN A 296 -4.96 13.37 6.85
C GLN A 296 -6.29 12.92 6.22
N MET A 297 -7.37 13.67 6.39
CA MET A 297 -8.67 13.35 5.79
C MET A 297 -8.72 13.73 4.30
N THR A 298 -9.62 13.11 3.56
CA THR A 298 -9.97 13.55 2.21
C THR A 298 -11.01 14.68 2.29
N ALA A 299 -11.19 15.45 1.21
CA ALA A 299 -12.20 16.51 1.19
C ALA A 299 -13.62 16.00 1.52
N PRO A 300 -14.12 14.87 0.96
CA PRO A 300 -15.40 14.30 1.35
C PRO A 300 -15.54 14.04 2.86
N LEU A 301 -14.51 13.49 3.49
CA LEU A 301 -14.54 13.19 4.93
C LEU A 301 -14.50 14.46 5.77
N ARG A 302 -13.74 15.48 5.37
CA ARG A 302 -13.74 16.78 6.05
C ARG A 302 -15.10 17.47 5.95
N LEU A 303 -15.74 17.41 4.79
CA LEU A 303 -17.08 17.96 4.58
C LEU A 303 -18.10 17.25 5.49
N VAL A 304 -18.11 15.92 5.49
CA VAL A 304 -18.99 15.13 6.37
C VAL A 304 -18.74 15.46 7.84
N ALA A 305 -17.48 15.48 8.28
CA ALA A 305 -17.12 15.81 9.65
C ALA A 305 -17.57 17.22 10.04
N HIS A 306 -17.29 18.23 9.20
CA HIS A 306 -17.68 19.62 9.46
C HIS A 306 -19.19 19.77 9.54
N CYS A 307 -19.94 19.23 8.58
CA CYS A 307 -21.40 19.33 8.60
C CYS A 307 -22.01 18.60 9.80
N ALA A 308 -21.51 17.43 10.17
CA ALA A 308 -21.95 16.70 11.37
C ALA A 308 -21.66 17.49 12.65
N GLN A 309 -20.45 18.05 12.79
CA GLN A 309 -20.03 18.82 13.96
C GLN A 309 -20.80 20.12 14.17
N HIS A 310 -21.23 20.75 13.07
CA HIS A 310 -21.91 22.05 13.08
C HIS A 310 -23.42 21.98 12.85
N GLY A 311 -24.00 20.78 12.74
CA GLY A 311 -25.45 20.63 12.57
C GLY A 311 -25.97 21.06 11.19
N LEU A 312 -25.12 21.07 10.16
CA LEU A 312 -25.47 21.46 8.79
C LEU A 312 -26.14 20.28 8.05
N GLN A 313 -27.36 19.94 8.50
CA GLN A 313 -28.03 18.71 8.08
C GLN A 313 -28.40 18.70 6.60
N ARG A 314 -28.94 19.83 6.10
CA ARG A 314 -29.35 19.94 4.69
C ARG A 314 -28.15 19.84 3.78
N GLU A 315 -27.09 20.58 4.09
CA GLU A 315 -25.85 20.61 3.34
C GLU A 315 -25.19 19.22 3.33
N LEU A 316 -25.21 18.52 4.47
CA LEU A 316 -24.71 17.14 4.57
C LEU A 316 -25.45 16.18 3.64
N ILE A 317 -26.79 16.27 3.58
CA ILE A 317 -27.60 15.42 2.69
C ILE A 317 -27.23 15.68 1.23
N ASP A 318 -27.19 16.95 0.81
CA ASP A 318 -26.86 17.30 -0.58
C ASP A 318 -25.43 16.87 -0.97
N ILE A 319 -24.49 16.97 -0.03
CA ILE A 319 -23.11 16.48 -0.21
C ILE A 319 -23.09 14.94 -0.33
N ILE A 320 -23.81 14.22 0.52
CA ILE A 320 -23.89 12.75 0.47
C ILE A 320 -24.52 12.29 -0.85
N ASP A 321 -25.60 12.94 -1.29
CA ASP A 321 -26.28 12.62 -2.55
C ASP A 321 -25.35 12.87 -3.75
N PHE A 322 -24.63 14.00 -3.73
CA PHE A 322 -23.60 14.29 -4.72
C PHE A 322 -22.52 13.20 -4.78
N LEU A 323 -21.94 12.85 -3.62
CA LEU A 323 -20.88 11.83 -3.53
C LEU A 323 -21.36 10.46 -3.98
N THR A 324 -22.62 10.12 -3.66
CA THR A 324 -23.26 8.86 -4.07
C THR A 324 -23.44 8.82 -5.58
N ALA A 325 -23.98 9.90 -6.17
CA ALA A 325 -24.16 10.00 -7.61
C ALA A 325 -22.82 9.95 -8.38
N GLU A 326 -21.77 10.59 -7.85
CA GLU A 326 -20.42 10.55 -8.45
C GLU A 326 -19.82 9.14 -8.39
N ARG A 327 -19.88 8.48 -7.23
CA ARG A 327 -19.41 7.10 -7.05
C ARG A 327 -20.10 6.13 -8.02
N ASP A 328 -21.41 6.26 -8.17
CA ASP A 328 -22.24 5.38 -8.99
C ASP A 328 -22.24 5.81 -10.47
N LYS A 329 -21.43 6.81 -10.84
CA LYS A 329 -21.28 7.34 -12.22
C LYS A 329 -22.58 7.86 -12.84
N HIS A 330 -23.52 8.30 -12.01
CA HIS A 330 -24.76 8.95 -12.45
C HIS A 330 -24.56 10.44 -12.80
N ARG A 331 -23.36 10.99 -12.56
CA ARG A 331 -22.97 12.37 -12.88
C ARG A 331 -21.48 12.45 -13.24
N PRO A 332 -21.03 13.53 -13.89
CA PRO A 332 -19.59 13.80 -14.01
C PRO A 332 -18.96 14.02 -12.63
N PRO A 333 -17.65 13.75 -12.49
CA PRO A 333 -16.87 14.09 -11.30
C PRO A 333 -16.98 15.57 -10.95
N HIS A 334 -16.76 15.89 -9.67
CA HIS A 334 -16.53 17.27 -9.24
C HIS A 334 -15.40 17.94 -10.04
N GLU A 335 -15.56 19.23 -10.29
CA GLU A 335 -14.52 20.08 -10.88
C GLU A 335 -13.47 20.44 -9.82
N ILE A 336 -12.25 20.74 -10.27
CA ILE A 336 -11.19 21.28 -9.41
C ILE A 336 -11.06 22.78 -9.67
N ALA A 337 -11.44 23.58 -8.68
CA ALA A 337 -11.25 25.03 -8.72
C ALA A 337 -9.87 25.39 -8.16
N VAL A 338 -9.10 26.19 -8.91
CA VAL A 338 -7.80 26.70 -8.45
C VAL A 338 -7.92 28.16 -8.03
N LYS A 339 -7.53 28.48 -6.79
CA LYS A 339 -7.57 29.83 -6.24
C LYS A 339 -6.33 30.07 -5.39
N ASN A 340 -5.58 31.12 -5.71
CA ASN A 340 -4.37 31.53 -4.97
C ASN A 340 -3.34 30.39 -4.77
N GLY A 341 -3.11 29.58 -5.81
CA GLY A 341 -2.15 28.46 -5.75
C GLY A 341 -2.61 27.28 -4.89
N ARG A 342 -3.92 27.18 -4.60
CA ARG A 342 -4.54 26.03 -3.92
C ARG A 342 -5.64 25.45 -4.79
N ALA A 343 -5.82 24.15 -4.72
CA ALA A 343 -6.84 23.42 -5.46
C ALA A 343 -7.95 22.95 -4.51
N TYR A 344 -9.19 23.13 -4.94
CA TYR A 344 -10.39 22.82 -4.18
C TYR A 344 -11.31 21.94 -5.02
N ALA A 345 -11.77 20.82 -4.45
CA ALA A 345 -12.82 20.02 -5.06
C ALA A 345 -14.15 20.77 -4.93
N ALA A 346 -14.74 21.19 -6.03
CA ALA A 346 -15.96 22.00 -6.08
C ALA A 346 -17.22 21.15 -5.82
N TYR A 347 -17.26 20.52 -4.64
CA TYR A 347 -18.45 19.86 -4.10
C TYR A 347 -19.55 20.90 -3.80
N PRO A 348 -20.81 20.46 -3.54
CA PRO A 348 -21.89 21.39 -3.21
C PRO A 348 -21.48 22.41 -2.14
N TYR A 349 -21.96 23.64 -2.33
CA TYR A 349 -21.69 24.79 -1.46
C TYR A 349 -20.27 25.38 -1.47
N PHE A 350 -19.37 24.88 -2.34
CA PHE A 350 -18.05 25.51 -2.47
C PHE A 350 -18.18 26.99 -2.88
N GLY A 351 -17.54 27.88 -2.11
CA GLY A 351 -17.60 29.32 -2.31
C GLY A 351 -18.88 30.02 -1.82
N ASP A 352 -19.86 29.28 -1.28
CA ASP A 352 -21.07 29.86 -0.68
C ASP A 352 -20.85 30.16 0.81
N ALA A 353 -20.54 31.43 1.12
CA ALA A 353 -20.35 31.88 2.50
C ALA A 353 -21.57 31.67 3.41
N LYS A 354 -22.79 31.51 2.86
CA LYS A 354 -24.01 31.29 3.65
C LYS A 354 -24.16 29.85 4.13
N ALA A 355 -23.51 28.90 3.47
CA ALA A 355 -23.57 27.49 3.85
C ALA A 355 -22.79 27.17 5.13
N GLY A 356 -21.90 28.06 5.58
CA GLY A 356 -21.14 27.86 6.82
C GLY A 356 -20.06 26.78 6.73
N ILE A 357 -19.68 26.35 5.52
CA ILE A 357 -18.62 25.38 5.28
C ILE A 357 -17.35 26.12 4.81
N PRO A 358 -16.21 26.01 5.51
CA PRO A 358 -15.00 26.70 5.12
C PRO A 358 -14.34 26.06 3.89
N ASP A 359 -13.73 26.88 3.03
CA ASP A 359 -12.96 26.44 1.84
C ASP A 359 -11.92 25.36 2.18
N SER A 360 -11.38 25.34 3.40
CA SER A 360 -10.42 24.32 3.86
C SER A 360 -10.98 22.90 3.85
N CYS A 361 -12.30 22.71 3.97
CA CYS A 361 -12.91 21.38 3.85
C CYS A 361 -12.81 20.84 2.42
N TYR A 362 -12.83 21.73 1.43
CA TYR A 362 -12.77 21.40 0.00
C TYR A 362 -11.35 21.27 -0.54
N ASP A 363 -10.32 21.65 0.22
CA ASP A 363 -8.93 21.67 -0.23
C ASP A 363 -8.43 20.26 -0.62
N VAL A 364 -7.89 20.11 -1.82
CA VAL A 364 -7.28 18.86 -2.34
C VAL A 364 -5.85 19.06 -2.83
N THR A 365 -5.24 20.20 -2.51
CA THR A 365 -3.92 20.65 -2.99
C THR A 365 -2.83 19.61 -2.78
N SER A 366 -2.77 19.00 -1.58
CA SER A 366 -1.76 17.98 -1.25
C SER A 366 -2.00 16.62 -1.90
N GLY A 367 -3.23 16.36 -2.38
CA GLY A 367 -3.65 15.09 -2.98
C GLY A 367 -3.62 15.07 -4.51
N LEU A 368 -3.24 16.18 -5.14
CA LEU A 368 -3.23 16.30 -6.60
C LEU A 368 -2.31 15.25 -7.24
N GLN A 369 -2.81 14.64 -8.31
CA GLN A 369 -2.07 13.65 -9.08
C GLN A 369 -1.37 14.33 -10.26
N GLN A 370 -0.15 13.89 -10.56
CA GLN A 370 0.58 14.28 -11.76
C GLN A 370 0.55 13.12 -12.74
N ASP A 371 0.25 13.42 -13.99
CA ASP A 371 0.49 12.52 -15.11
C ASP A 371 1.61 13.08 -15.98
N ASP A 372 2.46 12.19 -16.48
CA ASP A 372 3.61 12.55 -17.30
C ASP A 372 3.99 11.42 -18.27
N ARG A 373 4.65 11.81 -19.37
CA ARG A 373 5.18 10.87 -20.36
C ARG A 373 6.49 11.38 -20.94
N LEU A 374 7.44 10.46 -21.06
CA LEU A 374 8.67 10.67 -21.81
C LEU A 374 8.48 10.23 -23.27
N ASP A 375 8.56 11.19 -24.20
CA ASP A 375 8.34 10.95 -25.63
C ASP A 375 9.65 10.69 -26.39
N ALA A 376 10.75 11.35 -26.01
CA ALA A 376 12.06 11.14 -26.64
C ALA A 376 13.25 11.40 -25.71
N VAL A 377 14.34 10.66 -25.96
CA VAL A 377 15.66 10.86 -25.34
C VAL A 377 16.69 10.87 -26.47
N GLU A 378 17.30 12.02 -26.76
CA GLU A 378 18.12 12.21 -27.95
C GLU A 378 19.42 12.95 -27.64
N TRP A 379 20.49 12.59 -28.35
CA TRP A 379 21.75 13.33 -28.26
C TRP A 379 21.78 14.46 -29.29
N HIS A 380 22.00 15.67 -28.81
CA HIS A 380 22.33 16.82 -29.63
C HIS A 380 23.78 17.24 -29.42
N ARG A 381 24.39 17.76 -30.48
CA ARG A 381 25.72 18.35 -30.42
C ARG A 381 25.61 19.85 -30.58
N THR A 382 26.07 20.57 -29.56
CA THR A 382 26.21 22.03 -29.61
C THR A 382 27.72 22.32 -29.60
N GLY A 383 28.33 22.38 -30.79
CA GLY A 383 29.79 22.48 -30.95
C GLY A 383 30.54 21.24 -30.42
N ARG A 384 31.38 21.42 -29.40
CA ARG A 384 32.15 20.34 -28.74
C ARG A 384 31.42 19.69 -27.55
N ARG A 385 30.29 20.24 -27.10
CA ARG A 385 29.49 19.72 -25.99
C ARG A 385 28.38 18.81 -26.51
N GLY A 386 28.21 17.67 -25.84
CA GLY A 386 27.05 16.79 -26.02
C GLY A 386 25.97 17.18 -25.02
N VAL A 387 24.76 17.39 -25.50
CA VAL A 387 23.57 17.71 -24.71
C VAL A 387 22.58 16.56 -24.87
N LEU A 388 22.05 16.06 -23.77
CA LEU A 388 20.99 15.07 -23.79
C LEU A 388 19.65 15.82 -23.79
N ARG A 389 18.93 15.78 -24.91
CA ARG A 389 17.62 16.39 -25.06
C ARG A 389 16.55 15.39 -24.66
N LEU A 390 15.69 15.78 -23.73
CA LEU A 390 14.46 15.08 -23.41
C LEU A 390 13.28 15.83 -24.04
N ARG A 391 12.31 15.07 -24.54
CA ARG A 391 10.99 15.60 -24.93
C ARG A 391 9.92 14.79 -24.24
N GLY A 392 8.87 15.45 -23.83
CA GLY A 392 7.76 14.81 -23.13
C GLY A 392 6.68 15.82 -22.80
N HIS A 393 5.76 15.39 -21.95
CA HIS A 393 4.74 16.25 -21.38
C HIS A 393 4.47 15.86 -19.93
N GLY A 394 3.93 16.81 -19.17
CA GLY A 394 3.45 16.57 -17.82
C GLY A 394 2.44 17.63 -17.40
N TYR A 395 1.40 17.20 -16.72
CA TYR A 395 0.31 18.05 -16.25
C TYR A 395 -0.23 17.53 -14.90
N ILE A 396 -0.99 18.38 -14.22
CA ILE A 396 -1.72 18.01 -13.01
C ILE A 396 -3.09 17.48 -13.46
N GLU A 397 -3.45 16.27 -13.04
CA GLU A 397 -4.72 15.67 -13.43
C GLU A 397 -5.90 16.51 -12.93
N ASN A 398 -6.93 16.66 -13.78
CA ASN A 398 -8.16 17.42 -13.51
C ASN A 398 -7.95 18.92 -13.25
N VAL A 399 -6.82 19.50 -13.68
CA VAL A 399 -6.54 20.93 -13.59
C VAL A 399 -6.02 21.43 -14.93
N ASP A 400 -6.67 22.43 -15.52
CA ASP A 400 -6.19 23.05 -16.77
C ASP A 400 -4.72 23.44 -16.70
N THR A 401 -4.00 23.18 -17.79
CA THR A 401 -2.61 23.60 -17.93
C THR A 401 -2.57 25.07 -18.36
N GLN A 402 -2.45 25.97 -17.38
CA GLN A 402 -2.32 27.40 -17.61
C GLN A 402 -1.02 27.91 -16.99
N GLU A 403 -0.33 28.78 -17.73
CA GLU A 403 0.99 29.31 -17.35
C GLU A 403 1.99 28.21 -16.94
N PRO A 404 2.19 27.16 -17.77
CA PRO A 404 2.98 26.00 -17.38
C PRO A 404 4.44 26.39 -17.11
N ALA A 405 4.95 25.98 -15.96
CA ALA A 405 6.35 26.19 -15.54
C ALA A 405 7.01 24.85 -15.16
N THR A 406 6.98 23.91 -16.11
CA THR A 406 7.56 22.58 -15.95
C THR A 406 9.10 22.64 -15.85
N GLU A 407 9.67 21.88 -14.91
CA GLU A 407 11.11 21.81 -14.66
C GLU A 407 11.55 20.34 -14.55
N LEU A 408 12.73 20.01 -15.05
CA LEU A 408 13.38 18.74 -14.72
C LEU A 408 14.27 18.92 -13.50
N ILE A 409 14.31 17.90 -12.63
CA ILE A 409 15.18 17.88 -11.46
C ILE A 409 16.04 16.62 -11.52
N LEU A 410 17.36 16.78 -11.58
CA LEU A 410 18.31 15.68 -11.47
C LEU A 410 18.71 15.54 -10.01
N ARG A 411 18.44 14.39 -9.38
CA ARG A 411 18.81 14.11 -7.98
C ARG A 411 19.91 13.06 -7.92
N LEU A 412 21.03 13.35 -7.28
CA LEU A 412 22.11 12.39 -7.11
C LEU A 412 21.72 11.33 -6.07
N ARG A 413 21.72 10.05 -6.46
CA ARG A 413 21.18 8.96 -5.65
C ARG A 413 21.83 8.78 -4.28
N ASN A 414 23.13 9.06 -4.18
CA ASN A 414 23.90 8.75 -2.97
C ASN A 414 23.78 9.81 -1.87
N ASP A 415 23.55 11.07 -2.21
CA ASP A 415 23.55 12.18 -1.23
C ASP A 415 22.38 13.17 -1.40
N GLY A 416 21.49 12.93 -2.36
CA GLY A 416 20.27 13.71 -2.54
C GLY A 416 20.46 15.09 -3.17
N ARG A 417 21.68 15.48 -3.58
CA ARG A 417 21.89 16.78 -4.24
C ARG A 417 21.05 16.91 -5.51
N GLU A 418 20.44 18.08 -5.68
CA GLU A 418 19.55 18.36 -6.81
C GLU A 418 20.12 19.42 -7.76
N VAL A 419 19.91 19.21 -9.05
CA VAL A 419 20.17 20.19 -10.10
C VAL A 419 18.92 20.37 -10.93
N ARG A 420 18.44 21.61 -11.02
CA ARG A 420 17.29 21.96 -11.86
C ARG A 420 17.75 22.16 -13.31
N VAL A 421 16.97 21.63 -14.24
CA VAL A 421 17.17 21.80 -15.68
C VAL A 421 15.91 22.47 -16.23
N PRO A 422 16.04 23.67 -16.84
CA PRO A 422 14.90 24.42 -17.33
C PRO A 422 14.34 23.72 -18.55
N THR A 423 13.02 23.82 -18.72
CA THR A 423 12.36 23.33 -19.92
C THR A 423 11.94 24.49 -20.81
N ARG A 424 11.75 24.21 -22.10
CA ARG A 424 11.10 25.10 -23.05
C ARG A 424 9.78 24.46 -23.43
N SER A 425 8.69 25.22 -23.35
CA SER A 425 7.37 24.76 -23.79
C SER A 425 7.43 24.28 -25.24
N ALA A 426 6.71 23.20 -25.51
CA ALA A 426 6.54 22.63 -26.82
C ALA A 426 5.09 22.14 -26.97
N PRO A 427 4.55 22.08 -28.20
CA PRO A 427 3.24 21.46 -28.41
C PRO A 427 3.23 20.02 -27.92
N LEU A 428 2.07 19.57 -27.43
CA LEU A 428 1.86 18.14 -27.18
C LEU A 428 2.14 17.31 -28.43
N SER A 429 2.65 16.10 -28.23
CA SER A 429 2.79 15.12 -29.30
C SER A 429 1.41 14.80 -29.91
N ALA A 430 1.34 14.63 -31.24
CA ALA A 430 0.11 14.21 -31.92
C ALA A 430 -0.41 12.83 -31.45
N HIS A 431 0.44 12.05 -30.79
CA HIS A 431 0.10 10.74 -30.19
C HIS A 431 0.01 10.80 -28.67
N ALA A 432 -0.11 12.00 -28.09
CA ALA A 432 -0.31 12.16 -26.66
C ALA A 432 -1.67 11.58 -26.26
N GLN A 433 -1.64 10.60 -25.36
CA GLN A 433 -2.84 10.17 -24.63
C GLN A 433 -2.87 10.99 -23.34
N VAL A 434 -3.74 11.99 -23.34
CA VAL A 434 -4.01 12.83 -22.17
C VAL A 434 -5.14 12.20 -21.38
N ARG A 435 -4.97 12.16 -20.07
CA ARG A 435 -5.95 11.72 -19.06
C ARG A 435 -6.46 12.94 -18.31
N GLY A 436 -7.70 12.89 -17.85
CA GLY A 436 -8.38 14.02 -17.20
C GLY A 436 -9.65 14.36 -17.98
N HIS A 437 -10.77 14.48 -17.26
CA HIS A 437 -12.04 14.87 -17.86
C HIS A 437 -12.02 16.36 -18.20
N ASP A 438 -12.38 16.72 -19.43
CA ASP A 438 -12.70 18.09 -19.88
C ASP A 438 -11.68 19.21 -19.53
N CYS A 439 -10.40 18.88 -19.31
CA CYS A 439 -9.32 19.84 -19.03
C CYS A 439 -8.44 20.11 -20.26
N ASP A 440 -8.02 21.36 -20.46
CA ASP A 440 -7.07 21.74 -21.51
C ASP A 440 -5.62 21.53 -21.07
N HIS A 441 -4.98 20.52 -21.67
CA HIS A 441 -3.55 20.23 -21.47
C HIS A 441 -2.70 20.53 -22.71
N SER A 442 -3.23 21.24 -23.71
CA SER A 442 -2.57 21.49 -25.01
C SER A 442 -1.15 22.04 -24.92
N THR A 443 -0.86 22.80 -23.86
CA THR A 443 0.42 23.46 -23.59
C THR A 443 1.36 22.69 -22.66
N ALA A 444 0.99 21.45 -22.25
CA ALA A 444 1.74 20.64 -21.29
C ALA A 444 3.03 20.01 -21.83
N GLY A 445 3.30 20.16 -23.13
CA GLY A 445 4.51 19.64 -23.76
C GLY A 445 5.76 20.45 -23.42
N PHE A 446 6.90 19.78 -23.35
CA PHE A 446 8.18 20.42 -23.07
C PHE A 446 9.36 19.76 -23.79
N THR A 447 10.41 20.55 -23.95
CA THR A 447 11.76 20.07 -24.29
C THR A 447 12.74 20.51 -23.22
N ALA A 448 13.68 19.65 -22.84
CA ALA A 448 14.70 19.96 -21.85
C ALA A 448 16.07 19.54 -22.36
N ASP A 449 17.05 20.43 -22.26
CA ASP A 449 18.42 20.19 -22.69
C ASP A 449 19.32 20.03 -21.47
N ILE A 450 19.77 18.81 -21.22
CA ILE A 450 20.64 18.49 -20.09
C ILE A 450 22.10 18.65 -20.52
N ASP A 451 22.78 19.68 -20.02
CA ASP A 451 24.24 19.74 -20.07
C ASP A 451 24.80 18.79 -19.01
N ILE A 452 25.29 17.64 -19.47
CA ILE A 452 25.85 16.59 -18.61
C ILE A 452 27.21 16.95 -17.98
N THR A 453 27.75 18.14 -18.26
CA THR A 453 29.03 18.60 -17.72
C THR A 453 28.88 19.60 -16.59
N HIS A 454 27.83 20.43 -16.61
CA HIS A 454 27.64 21.50 -15.64
C HIS A 454 26.17 21.70 -15.30
N ALA A 455 25.90 22.10 -14.05
CA ALA A 455 24.64 22.69 -13.64
C ALA A 455 24.47 24.09 -14.26
N LEU A 456 23.27 24.67 -14.13
CA LEU A 456 22.94 25.99 -14.69
C LEU A 456 23.82 27.13 -14.16
N ASP A 457 24.25 27.03 -12.91
CA ASP A 457 25.17 27.97 -12.27
C ASP A 457 26.63 27.80 -12.72
N GLY A 458 26.90 26.83 -13.61
CA GLY A 458 28.23 26.52 -14.11
C GLY A 458 29.03 25.59 -13.21
N ALA A 459 28.48 25.09 -12.11
CA ALA A 459 29.15 24.10 -11.27
C ALA A 459 29.27 22.75 -12.02
N PRO A 460 30.41 22.04 -11.94
CA PRO A 460 30.55 20.75 -12.61
C PRO A 460 29.65 19.69 -11.98
N LEU A 461 29.00 18.86 -12.79
CA LEU A 461 28.17 17.76 -12.28
C LEU A 461 29.05 16.62 -11.72
N PRO A 462 28.86 16.21 -10.45
CA PRO A 462 29.50 15.03 -9.89
C PRO A 462 29.22 13.75 -10.71
N THR A 463 30.18 12.83 -10.70
CA THR A 463 29.96 11.47 -11.20
C THR A 463 29.04 10.70 -10.25
N GLY A 464 28.26 9.78 -10.80
CA GLY A 464 27.31 8.96 -10.05
C GLY A 464 26.01 8.74 -10.83
N VAL A 465 25.02 8.18 -10.13
CA VAL A 465 23.70 7.92 -10.68
C VAL A 465 22.77 9.08 -10.35
N TRP A 466 22.26 9.74 -11.39
CA TRP A 466 21.33 10.85 -11.30
C TRP A 466 19.93 10.40 -11.68
N ASP A 467 19.01 10.57 -10.74
CA ASP A 467 17.61 10.27 -10.87
C ASP A 467 16.86 11.47 -11.49
N VAL A 468 16.20 11.30 -12.65
CA VAL A 468 15.48 12.36 -13.39
C VAL A 468 14.02 12.53 -12.93
N TYR A 469 13.68 13.58 -12.18
CA TYR A 469 12.32 13.91 -11.77
C TYR A 469 11.72 14.97 -12.68
N LEU A 470 10.40 14.99 -12.78
CA LEU A 470 9.62 16.05 -13.43
C LEU A 470 8.82 16.79 -12.36
N ASN A 471 9.04 18.10 -12.28
CA ASN A 471 8.23 19.01 -11.48
C ASN A 471 7.29 19.77 -12.42
N VAL A 472 5.98 19.57 -12.27
CA VAL A 472 4.96 20.24 -13.06
C VAL A 472 4.38 21.37 -12.23
N ARG A 473 4.31 22.56 -12.82
CA ARG A 473 3.64 23.72 -12.21
C ARG A 473 2.62 24.29 -13.18
N SER A 474 1.43 24.59 -12.65
CA SER A 474 0.32 25.20 -13.37
C SER A 474 -0.51 26.01 -12.35
N GLN A 475 -0.94 27.22 -12.70
CA GLN A 475 -1.83 28.03 -11.85
C GLN A 475 -1.36 28.21 -10.38
N GLY A 476 -0.03 28.26 -10.16
CA GLY A 476 0.57 28.35 -8.82
C GLY A 476 0.66 27.04 -8.03
N LEU A 477 0.12 25.94 -8.57
CA LEU A 477 0.26 24.58 -8.03
C LEU A 477 1.60 23.96 -8.44
N SER A 478 2.10 22.99 -7.66
CA SER A 478 3.33 22.25 -7.96
C SER A 478 3.19 20.79 -7.56
N THR A 479 3.53 19.89 -8.48
CA THR A 479 3.64 18.45 -8.23
C THR A 479 4.99 17.95 -8.74
N GLN A 480 5.56 16.93 -8.10
CA GLN A 480 6.86 16.37 -8.50
C GLN A 480 6.82 14.84 -8.46
N ARG A 481 7.27 14.19 -9.54
CA ARG A 481 7.36 12.72 -9.63
C ARG A 481 8.64 12.23 -10.29
N ARG A 482 8.95 10.95 -10.05
CA ARG A 482 10.01 10.20 -10.72
C ARG A 482 9.61 10.06 -12.21
N PHE A 483 10.46 10.52 -13.13
CA PHE A 483 10.09 10.63 -14.54
C PHE A 483 10.58 9.42 -15.37
N GLY A 484 9.81 9.04 -16.38
CA GLY A 484 10.20 8.06 -17.41
C GLY A 484 9.62 6.65 -17.26
N ALA A 485 8.86 6.37 -16.19
CA ALA A 485 8.09 5.13 -16.08
C ALA A 485 7.13 4.97 -17.28
N ARG A 486 6.31 6.01 -17.52
CA ARG A 486 5.48 6.14 -18.72
C ARG A 486 6.28 6.78 -19.85
N LYS A 487 6.35 6.11 -20.99
CA LYS A 487 7.15 6.54 -22.15
C LYS A 487 6.52 6.08 -23.46
N ALA A 488 7.06 6.50 -24.60
CA ALA A 488 6.69 5.91 -25.89
C ALA A 488 7.10 4.43 -25.94
N ASP A 489 6.28 3.58 -26.58
CA ASP A 489 6.34 2.11 -26.43
C ASP A 489 7.70 1.51 -26.86
N ASP A 490 8.33 2.10 -27.88
CA ASP A 490 9.63 1.67 -28.40
C ASP A 490 10.81 2.54 -27.92
N LEU A 491 10.60 3.37 -26.89
CA LEU A 491 11.62 4.31 -26.43
C LEU A 491 12.71 3.60 -25.61
N ALA A 492 13.69 3.02 -26.31
CA ALA A 492 14.91 2.52 -25.70
C ALA A 492 15.70 3.66 -25.03
N PRO A 493 16.51 3.36 -23.99
CA PRO A 493 17.43 4.36 -23.45
C PRO A 493 18.34 4.88 -24.57
N ALA A 494 18.56 6.20 -24.62
CA ALA A 494 19.51 6.76 -25.57
C ALA A 494 20.89 6.12 -25.36
N ARG A 495 21.57 5.78 -26.47
CA ARG A 495 22.94 5.24 -26.40
C ARG A 495 23.83 6.18 -25.60
N GLY A 496 24.75 5.63 -24.81
CA GLY A 496 25.67 6.46 -24.02
C GLY A 496 26.43 7.48 -24.87
N GLY A 497 26.57 8.69 -24.34
CA GLY A 497 27.22 9.81 -25.03
C GLY A 497 28.33 10.44 -24.21
N ARG A 498 29.08 11.35 -24.84
CA ARG A 498 30.27 11.96 -24.24
C ARG A 498 30.26 13.46 -24.39
N SER A 499 30.68 14.14 -23.34
CA SER A 499 30.92 15.58 -23.34
C SER A 499 32.15 15.87 -22.48
N GLY A 500 33.22 16.38 -23.11
CA GLY A 500 34.50 16.57 -22.43
C GLY A 500 35.07 15.27 -21.83
N PRO A 501 35.47 15.25 -20.53
CA PRO A 501 36.02 14.07 -19.86
C PRO A 501 34.95 13.11 -19.31
N LEU A 502 33.66 13.39 -19.53
CA LEU A 502 32.55 12.62 -18.97
C LEU A 502 31.87 11.75 -20.03
N GLU A 503 31.44 10.57 -19.60
CA GLU A 503 30.59 9.64 -20.33
C GLU A 503 29.29 9.44 -19.54
N VAL A 504 28.15 9.57 -20.22
CA VAL A 504 26.83 9.41 -19.62
C VAL A 504 26.08 8.28 -20.30
N GLU A 505 25.51 7.42 -19.47
CA GLU A 505 24.67 6.30 -19.87
C GLU A 505 23.25 6.49 -19.30
N PRO A 506 22.30 6.92 -20.13
CA PRO A 506 20.88 6.89 -19.79
C PRO A 506 20.39 5.44 -19.71
N TYR A 507 19.61 5.11 -18.69
CA TYR A 507 19.00 3.78 -18.53
C TYR A 507 17.67 3.85 -17.76
N TYR A 508 16.90 2.78 -17.84
CA TYR A 508 15.68 2.62 -17.05
C TYR A 508 15.92 1.72 -15.84
N THR A 509 15.43 2.11 -14.67
CA THR A 509 15.59 1.33 -13.44
C THR A 509 14.81 0.01 -13.51
N GLN A 510 15.36 -1.06 -12.94
CA GLN A 510 14.60 -2.30 -12.72
C GLN A 510 13.40 -2.05 -11.78
N GLY A 511 12.31 -2.80 -11.96
CA GLY A 511 11.07 -2.64 -11.21
C GLY A 511 10.18 -1.53 -11.73
N PHE A 512 10.57 -0.26 -11.54
CA PHE A 512 9.72 0.90 -11.82
C PHE A 512 9.93 1.56 -13.19
N ALA A 513 10.92 1.10 -13.97
CA ALA A 513 11.21 1.57 -15.32
C ALA A 513 11.43 3.10 -15.48
N ASN A 514 11.88 3.80 -14.43
CA ASN A 514 12.15 5.24 -14.42
C ASN A 514 13.48 5.60 -15.08
N LEU A 515 13.59 6.79 -15.67
CA LEU A 515 14.82 7.27 -16.31
C LEU A 515 15.87 7.70 -15.27
N SER A 516 17.07 7.17 -15.41
CA SER A 516 18.27 7.57 -14.65
C SER A 516 19.46 7.79 -15.59
N LEU A 517 20.41 8.62 -15.16
CA LEU A 517 21.63 8.94 -15.90
C LEU A 517 22.84 8.49 -15.07
N HIS A 518 23.65 7.57 -15.58
CA HIS A 518 24.92 7.22 -14.94
C HIS A 518 26.04 8.04 -15.55
N ILE A 519 26.62 8.95 -14.77
CA ILE A 519 27.70 9.86 -15.19
C ILE A 519 29.04 9.34 -14.66
N THR A 520 29.99 9.08 -15.55
CA THR A 520 31.33 8.57 -15.22
C THR A 520 32.43 9.40 -15.87
N ARG A 521 33.65 9.33 -15.30
CA ARG A 521 34.85 9.89 -15.95
C ARG A 521 35.43 8.88 -16.94
N ILE A 522 35.81 9.37 -18.12
CA ILE A 522 36.51 8.58 -19.13
C ILE A 522 37.92 8.25 -18.61
N SER A 523 38.25 6.96 -18.43
CA SER A 523 39.60 6.55 -18.01
C SER A 523 40.65 6.81 -19.11
N GLN A 524 41.84 7.28 -18.71
CA GLN A 524 42.97 7.57 -19.63
C GLN A 524 43.41 6.35 -20.45
N THR A 525 43.20 5.13 -19.97
CA THR A 525 43.54 3.88 -20.66
C THR A 525 42.73 3.66 -21.95
N LYS A 526 41.47 4.14 -22.02
CA LYS A 526 40.66 4.10 -23.26
C LYS A 526 41.07 5.18 -24.28
N GLN A 527 41.75 6.24 -23.87
CA GLN A 527 42.26 7.30 -24.76
C GLN A 527 43.49 6.82 -25.57
N ILE A 528 44.38 6.06 -24.93
CA ILE A 528 45.63 5.59 -25.54
C ILE A 528 45.36 4.54 -26.63
N SER A 529 44.41 3.62 -26.44
CA SER A 529 44.13 2.56 -27.43
C SER A 529 43.53 3.09 -28.75
N LYS A 530 42.69 4.15 -28.70
CA LYS A 530 42.19 4.82 -29.91
C LYS A 530 43.25 5.68 -30.58
N GLY A 531 44.10 6.37 -29.81
CA GLY A 531 45.25 7.11 -30.34
C GLY A 531 46.25 6.20 -31.06
N PHE A 532 46.55 5.04 -30.48
CA PHE A 532 47.41 4.01 -31.05
C PHE A 532 46.81 3.42 -32.34
N LYS A 533 45.52 3.04 -32.34
CA LYS A 533 44.83 2.55 -33.56
C LYS A 533 44.81 3.59 -34.69
N ARG A 534 44.66 4.89 -34.37
CA ARG A 534 44.68 5.97 -35.37
C ARG A 534 46.09 6.24 -35.91
N ARG A 535 47.14 6.10 -35.08
CA ARG A 535 48.56 6.17 -35.50
C ARG A 535 48.98 4.98 -36.37
N VAL A 536 48.53 3.76 -36.03
CA VAL A 536 48.76 2.54 -36.82
C VAL A 536 48.07 2.65 -38.19
N ARG A 537 46.83 3.16 -38.25
CA ARG A 537 46.11 3.36 -39.52
C ARG A 537 46.76 4.42 -40.42
N ARG A 538 47.33 5.50 -39.84
CA ARG A 538 48.10 6.52 -40.58
C ARG A 538 49.47 6.02 -41.05
N ARG A 539 50.14 5.13 -40.31
CA ARG A 539 51.38 4.47 -40.77
C ARG A 539 51.09 3.49 -41.91
N LEU A 540 50.00 2.74 -41.84
CA LEU A 540 49.60 1.79 -42.90
C LEU A 540 49.20 2.49 -44.20
N THR A 541 48.52 3.64 -44.15
CA THR A 541 48.22 4.44 -45.35
C THR A 541 49.41 5.25 -45.88
N GLY A 542 50.41 5.54 -45.02
CA GLY A 542 51.69 6.11 -45.45
C GLY A 542 52.58 5.11 -46.18
N LEU A 543 52.67 3.87 -45.67
CA LEU A 543 53.41 2.78 -46.32
C LEU A 543 52.75 2.30 -47.62
N SER A 544 51.42 2.35 -47.75
CA SER A 544 50.73 1.98 -48.99
C SER A 544 50.91 2.99 -50.13
N LYS A 545 51.41 4.20 -49.85
CA LYS A 545 51.79 5.19 -50.88
C LYS A 545 53.24 5.07 -51.34
N GLN A 546 54.09 4.36 -50.59
CA GLN A 546 55.53 4.27 -50.86
C GLN A 546 55.91 3.00 -51.63
N ILE A 547 55.04 1.99 -51.63
CA ILE A 547 55.25 0.74 -52.37
C ILE A 547 54.21 0.68 -53.50
N GLY A 548 54.54 1.38 -54.58
CA GLY A 548 53.83 1.31 -55.85
C GLY A 548 53.82 -0.13 -56.39
N GLY A 549 52.70 -0.52 -56.97
CA GLY A 549 52.41 -1.90 -57.33
C GLY A 549 53.30 -2.50 -58.43
N ARG A 550 53.48 -3.82 -58.35
CA ARG A 550 53.26 -4.80 -59.44
C ARG A 550 53.56 -6.24 -58.97
N ARG A 551 52.63 -7.16 -59.31
CA ARG A 551 52.73 -8.65 -59.35
C ARG A 551 52.74 -9.37 -57.97
N LEU A 552 52.12 -10.53 -57.74
CA LEU A 552 51.67 -11.65 -58.58
C LEU A 552 50.58 -12.49 -57.85
N ARG A 553 49.80 -13.25 -58.64
CA ARG A 553 48.74 -14.21 -58.25
C ARG A 553 49.28 -15.50 -57.57
N ARG A 554 48.34 -16.27 -56.98
CA ARG A 554 48.34 -17.71 -56.55
C ARG A 554 48.54 -17.91 -55.03
N VAL A 555 47.89 -18.84 -54.31
CA VAL A 555 46.95 -19.95 -54.61
C VAL A 555 46.29 -20.38 -53.29
N ALA A 556 45.05 -20.87 -53.37
CA ALA A 556 44.32 -21.55 -52.31
C ALA A 556 44.74 -23.03 -52.16
N LYS A 557 44.47 -23.61 -50.98
CA LYS A 557 44.42 -25.04 -50.65
C LYS A 557 45.76 -25.81 -50.54
N LEU A 558 45.97 -26.32 -49.32
CA LEU A 558 46.52 -27.62 -48.88
C LEU A 558 46.37 -27.59 -47.33
N GLY A 559 45.85 -28.55 -46.58
CA GLY A 559 45.29 -29.87 -46.81
C GLY A 559 44.90 -30.46 -45.43
N HIS A 560 43.67 -30.96 -45.33
CA HIS A 560 43.28 -32.26 -44.75
C HIS A 560 44.03 -32.88 -43.54
N LEU A 561 43.18 -33.28 -42.58
CA LEU A 561 43.13 -34.57 -41.84
C LEU A 561 44.04 -34.83 -40.63
N SER A 562 43.40 -34.92 -39.45
CA SER A 562 43.39 -36.02 -38.46
C SER A 562 42.91 -35.44 -37.12
N GLY A 563 42.13 -36.07 -36.25
CA GLY A 563 41.48 -37.37 -36.20
C GLY A 563 40.73 -37.46 -34.87
N LEU A 564 39.50 -37.99 -34.94
CA LEU A 564 38.65 -38.67 -33.94
C LEU A 564 39.14 -38.84 -32.48
N GLY A 565 38.22 -38.66 -31.53
CA GLY A 565 37.91 -39.75 -30.60
C GLY A 565 37.49 -39.43 -29.15
N ARG A 566 36.21 -39.76 -28.86
CA ARG A 566 35.64 -40.32 -27.59
C ARG A 566 35.36 -39.34 -26.42
N THR A 567 34.12 -39.04 -26.01
CA THR A 567 32.96 -39.80 -25.44
C THR A 567 33.01 -40.08 -23.92
N ASN A 568 32.13 -39.38 -23.19
CA ASN A 568 31.27 -39.74 -22.04
C ASN A 568 31.72 -40.63 -20.86
N GLY A 569 31.76 -40.00 -19.66
CA GLY A 569 31.11 -40.39 -18.38
C GLY A 569 31.74 -41.50 -17.52
N PRO A 570 31.20 -41.81 -16.30
CA PRO A 570 30.67 -40.97 -15.20
C PRO A 570 31.31 -41.38 -13.83
N GLY A 571 30.89 -40.82 -12.68
CA GLY A 571 31.02 -41.55 -11.39
C GLY A 571 31.34 -40.75 -10.13
N ARG A 572 30.71 -41.19 -9.02
CA ARG A 572 30.67 -40.65 -7.66
C ARG A 572 31.85 -41.07 -6.76
N SER A 573 31.88 -40.41 -5.58
CA SER A 573 32.20 -40.89 -4.22
C SER A 573 33.65 -41.11 -3.76
N GLN A 574 34.07 -40.26 -2.80
CA GLN A 574 34.60 -40.52 -1.44
C GLN A 574 35.82 -41.45 -1.24
N PRO A 575 36.57 -41.37 -0.11
CA PRO A 575 36.23 -40.90 1.25
C PRO A 575 36.58 -39.44 1.57
#